data_AF-A0A833HQJ6-F1
#
_entry.id   AF-A0A833HQJ6-F1
#
_cell.length_a   1.000
_cell.length_b   1.000
_cell.length_c   1.000
_cell.angle_alpha   90.00
_cell.angle_beta   90.00
_cell.angle_gamma   90.00
#
_symmetry.space_group_name_H-M   'P 1'
#
loop_
_entity.id
_entity.type
_entity.pdbx_description
1 polymer ?
#
loop_
_entity_poly.entity_id
_entity_poly.type
_entity_poly.pdbx_seq_one_letter_code
_entity_poly.pdbx_strand_id
1 'polypeptide(L)'
;MPKKKLKFNRILMLFIPIFLSAYVLFTLYEQQMEMVELKKQEGNYVEKLNATLNEIEEIKAQIEGASEDGFIEKIAREQLKMIGSDEVIFIDMGKGGK
;
A
#
# COMPACT_ATOMS: atom_id res chain seq x y z
N MET A 1 -55.17 21.75 -46.87
CA MET A 1 -54.26 20.57 -46.88
C MET A 1 -54.02 20.12 -45.44
N PRO A 2 -54.33 18.87 -45.06
CA PRO A 2 -54.36 18.48 -43.65
C PRO A 2 -52.94 18.34 -43.08
N LYS A 3 -52.73 18.95 -41.91
CA LYS A 3 -51.45 19.02 -41.18
C LYS A 3 -51.09 17.64 -40.59
N LYS A 4 -50.23 16.87 -41.26
CA LYS A 4 -49.55 15.67 -40.70
C LYS A 4 -48.50 16.10 -39.67
N LYS A 5 -48.90 16.53 -38.46
CA LYS A 5 -47.97 16.85 -37.35
C LYS A 5 -48.07 15.91 -36.14
N LEU A 6 -48.89 14.85 -36.21
CA LEU A 6 -49.26 14.04 -35.03
C LEU A 6 -48.48 12.72 -34.85
N LYS A 7 -47.66 12.29 -35.84
CA LYS A 7 -46.91 11.01 -35.73
C LYS A 7 -45.48 11.14 -35.19
N PHE A 8 -44.86 12.31 -35.33
CA PHE A 8 -43.47 12.54 -34.88
C PHE A 8 -43.36 12.54 -33.34
N ASN A 9 -44.31 13.18 -32.65
CA ASN A 9 -44.33 13.20 -31.18
C ASN A 9 -44.47 11.81 -30.54
N ARG A 10 -45.21 10.89 -31.19
CA ARG A 10 -45.44 9.54 -30.66
C ARG A 10 -44.21 8.65 -30.79
N ILE A 11 -43.43 8.84 -31.86
CA ILE A 11 -42.16 8.15 -32.09
C ILE A 11 -41.10 8.67 -31.11
N LEU A 12 -40.98 10.00 -30.95
CA LEU A 12 -40.04 10.60 -30.02
C LEU A 12 -40.28 10.16 -28.57
N MET A 13 -41.56 10.12 -28.16
CA MET A 13 -41.98 9.67 -26.83
C MET A 13 -41.59 8.22 -26.53
N LEU A 14 -41.41 7.40 -27.56
CA LEU A 14 -41.01 6.00 -27.43
C LEU A 14 -39.48 5.84 -27.37
N PHE A 15 -38.74 6.70 -28.07
CA PHE A 15 -37.27 6.67 -28.06
C PHE A 15 -36.64 7.30 -26.81
N ILE A 16 -37.22 8.37 -26.27
CA ILE A 16 -36.70 9.03 -25.04
C ILE A 16 -36.44 8.05 -23.89
N PRO A 17 -37.39 7.19 -23.46
CA PRO A 17 -37.14 6.26 -22.36
C PRO A 17 -36.09 5.20 -22.71
N ILE A 18 -35.98 4.81 -23.99
CA ILE A 18 -34.96 3.84 -24.44
C ILE A 18 -33.57 4.47 -24.30
N PHE A 19 -33.38 5.69 -24.79
CA PHE A 19 -32.10 6.40 -24.65
C PHE A 19 -31.75 6.68 -23.19
N LEU A 20 -32.73 7.06 -22.37
CA LEU A 20 -32.52 7.22 -20.93
C LEU A 20 -32.11 5.91 -20.26
N SER A 21 -32.78 4.80 -20.57
CA SER A 21 -32.42 3.50 -20.02
C SER A 21 -31.04 3.05 -20.46
N ALA A 22 -30.68 3.27 -21.73
CA ALA A 22 -29.36 2.91 -22.25
C ALA A 22 -28.25 3.73 -21.57
N TYR A 23 -28.47 5.03 -21.36
CA TYR A 23 -27.55 5.89 -20.62
C TYR A 23 -27.36 5.41 -19.18
N VAL A 24 -28.46 5.15 -18.46
CA VAL A 24 -28.39 4.66 -17.08
C VAL A 24 -27.67 3.32 -17.00
N LEU A 25 -27.97 2.38 -17.89
CA LEU A 25 -27.30 1.08 -17.93
C LEU A 25 -25.80 1.22 -18.20
N PHE A 26 -25.42 2.11 -19.11
CA PHE A 26 -24.02 2.39 -19.41
C PHE A 26 -23.29 2.98 -18.20
N THR A 27 -23.87 4.00 -17.55
CA THR A 27 -23.30 4.60 -16.34
C THR A 27 -23.17 3.59 -15.20
N LEU A 28 -24.18 2.74 -14.98
CA LEU A 28 -24.12 1.71 -13.95
C LEU A 28 -23.03 0.67 -14.24
N TYR A 29 -22.79 0.35 -15.51
CA TYR A 29 -21.71 -0.55 -15.91
C TYR A 29 -20.33 0.05 -15.61
N GLU A 30 -20.10 1.31 -15.99
CA GLU A 30 -18.85 2.01 -15.68
C GLU A 30 -18.63 2.11 -14.16
N GLN A 31 -19.67 2.47 -13.40
CA GLN A 31 -19.60 2.55 -11.95
C GLN A 31 -19.29 1.19 -11.29
N GLN A 32 -19.84 0.09 -11.80
CA GLN A 32 -19.50 -1.23 -11.30
C GLN A 32 -18.03 -1.56 -11.54
N MET A 33 -17.48 -1.19 -12.68
CA MET A 33 -16.08 -1.47 -12.98
C MET A 33 -15.14 -0.64 -12.12
N GLU A 34 -15.44 0.64 -11.94
CA GLU A 34 -14.72 1.52 -11.02
C GLU A 34 -14.77 0.98 -9.58
N MET A 35 -15.94 0.52 -9.12
CA MET A 35 -16.10 -0.06 -7.79
C MET A 35 -15.24 -1.31 -7.58
N VAL A 36 -15.12 -2.17 -8.59
CA VAL A 36 -14.27 -3.37 -8.51
C VAL A 36 -12.80 -2.98 -8.40
N GLU A 37 -12.36 -2.01 -9.19
CA GLU A 37 -10.98 -1.52 -9.17
C GLU A 37 -10.64 -0.84 -7.83
N LEU A 38 -11.54 -0.01 -7.31
CA LEU A 38 -11.38 0.63 -6.00
C LEU A 38 -11.28 -0.39 -4.86
N LYS A 39 -12.13 -1.44 -4.86
CA LYS A 39 -12.05 -2.52 -3.86
C LYS A 39 -10.74 -3.30 -3.95
N LYS A 40 -10.22 -3.52 -5.15
CA LYS A 40 -8.93 -4.17 -5.36
C LYS A 40 -7.80 -3.30 -4.79
N GLN A 41 -7.84 -1.99 -5.04
CA GLN A 41 -6.87 -1.05 -4.49
C GLN A 41 -6.94 -1.00 -2.96
N GLU A 42 -8.14 -0.92 -2.39
CA GLU A 42 -8.36 -0.99 -0.94
C GLU A 42 -7.72 -2.24 -0.34
N GLY A 43 -7.95 -3.42 -0.92
CA GLY A 43 -7.32 -4.66 -0.47
C GLY A 43 -5.79 -4.59 -0.47
N ASN A 44 -5.19 -4.07 -1.54
CA ASN A 44 -3.73 -3.88 -1.62
C ASN A 44 -3.21 -2.90 -0.55
N TYR A 45 -3.95 -1.83 -0.25
CA TYR A 45 -3.56 -0.87 0.77
C TYR A 45 -3.69 -1.44 2.18
N VAL A 46 -4.74 -2.23 2.44
CA VAL A 46 -4.91 -2.94 3.72
C VAL A 46 -3.80 -3.96 3.93
N GLU A 47 -3.43 -4.71 2.89
CA GLU A 47 -2.30 -5.65 2.97
C GLU A 47 -0.99 -4.94 3.28
N LYS A 48 -0.69 -3.82 2.58
CA LYS A 48 0.48 -2.98 2.88
C LYS A 48 0.45 -2.43 4.30
N LEU A 49 -0.71 -1.96 4.76
CA LEU A 49 -0.87 -1.44 6.12
C LEU A 49 -0.55 -2.53 7.15
N ASN A 50 -1.08 -3.74 6.97
CA ASN A 50 -0.82 -4.85 7.87
C ASN A 50 0.65 -5.28 7.83
N ALA A 51 1.29 -5.31 6.65
CA ALA A 51 2.71 -5.58 6.54
C ALA A 51 3.55 -4.54 7.30
N THR A 52 3.27 -3.25 7.12
CA THR A 52 3.96 -2.18 7.85
C THR A 52 3.70 -2.24 9.36
N LEU A 53 2.48 -2.60 9.80
CA LEU A 53 2.18 -2.79 11.23
C LEU A 53 2.98 -3.94 11.82
N ASN A 54 3.08 -5.07 11.11
CA ASN A 54 3.89 -6.21 11.52
C ASN A 54 5.38 -5.84 11.61
N GLU A 55 5.90 -5.09 10.64
CA GLU A 55 7.28 -4.57 10.68
C GLU A 55 7.51 -3.66 11.89
N ILE A 56 6.54 -2.80 12.21
CA ILE A 56 6.60 -1.95 13.41
C ILE A 56 6.61 -2.80 14.68
N GLU A 57 5.79 -3.85 14.76
CA GLU A 57 5.76 -4.75 15.91
C GLU A 57 7.07 -5.53 16.05
N GLU A 58 7.64 -6.02 14.94
CA GLU A 58 8.93 -6.71 14.94
C GLU A 58 10.05 -5.77 15.39
N ILE A 59 10.10 -4.56 14.84
CA ILE A 59 11.08 -3.54 15.24
C ILE A 59 10.89 -3.16 16.71
N LYS A 60 9.66 -3.05 17.21
CA LYS A 60 9.41 -2.80 18.64
C LYS A 60 9.87 -3.95 19.52
N ALA A 61 9.64 -5.20 19.13
CA ALA A 61 10.12 -6.36 19.87
C ALA A 61 11.66 -6.43 19.86
N GLN A 62 12.29 -6.09 18.74
CA GLN A 62 13.74 -5.93 18.66
C GLN A 62 14.23 -4.79 19.54
N ILE A 63 13.54 -3.65 19.58
CA ILE A 63 13.88 -2.53 20.45
C ILE A 63 13.68 -2.90 21.91
N GLU A 64 12.61 -3.56 22.32
CA GLU A 64 12.39 -4.00 23.71
C GLU A 64 13.46 -5.01 24.14
N GLY A 65 13.82 -5.96 23.27
CA GLY A 65 14.96 -6.85 23.49
C GLY A 65 16.32 -6.12 23.47
N ALA A 66 16.43 -5.03 22.70
CA ALA A 66 17.63 -4.19 22.64
C ALA A 66 17.73 -3.20 23.82
N SER A 67 16.59 -2.83 24.40
CA SER A 67 16.44 -1.94 25.55
C SER A 67 16.88 -2.61 26.85
N GLU A 68 17.22 -3.91 26.82
CA GLU A 68 18.24 -4.42 27.72
C GLU A 68 19.55 -3.72 27.35
N ASP A 69 19.85 -2.60 28.03
CA ASP A 69 20.94 -1.64 27.79
C ASP A 69 22.24 -2.21 27.17
N GLY A 70 22.62 -3.43 27.52
CA GLY A 70 23.79 -4.13 26.96
C GLY A 70 23.75 -4.41 25.46
N PHE A 71 22.58 -4.57 24.83
CA PHE A 71 22.51 -4.88 23.39
C PHE A 71 22.70 -3.64 22.51
N ILE A 72 22.06 -2.51 22.84
CA ILE A 72 22.31 -1.22 22.18
C ILE A 72 23.77 -0.80 22.37
N GLU A 73 24.31 -0.97 23.57
CA GLU A 73 25.72 -0.71 23.85
C GLU A 73 26.64 -1.57 22.97
N LYS A 74 26.34 -2.86 22.82
CA LYS A 74 27.12 -3.78 21.99
C LYS A 74 27.10 -3.39 20.51
N ILE A 75 25.94 -3.07 19.95
CA ILE A 75 25.82 -2.63 18.55
C ILE A 75 26.55 -1.30 18.32
N ALA A 76 26.43 -0.34 19.25
CA ALA A 76 27.16 0.91 19.16
C ALA A 76 28.68 0.71 19.22
N ARG A 77 29.17 -0.18 20.09
CA ARG A 77 30.59 -0.55 20.20
C ARG A 77 31.11 -1.19 18.91
N GLU A 78 30.36 -2.11 18.32
CA GLU A 78 30.72 -2.78 17.05
C GLU A 78 30.76 -1.77 15.88
N GLN A 79 29.78 -0.88 15.77
CA GLN A 79 29.73 0.14 14.71
C GLN A 79 30.82 1.22 14.87
N LEU A 80 31.13 1.62 16.09
CA LEU A 80 32.14 2.65 16.40
C LEU A 80 33.56 2.08 16.56
N LYS A 81 33.74 0.75 16.47
CA LYS A 81 34.99 0.03 16.78
C LYS A 81 35.53 0.38 18.17
N MET A 82 34.64 0.53 19.14
CA MET A 82 34.96 0.83 20.54
C MET A 82 34.91 -0.47 21.36
N ILE A 83 35.74 -0.58 22.40
CA ILE A 83 35.78 -1.78 23.27
C ILE A 83 35.40 -1.44 24.70
N GLY A 84 34.88 -2.43 25.43
CA GLY A 84 34.60 -2.36 26.86
C GLY A 84 35.80 -1.87 27.66
N SER A 85 35.58 -1.14 28.75
CA SER A 85 36.67 -0.73 29.66
C SER A 85 37.45 -1.94 30.21
N ASP A 86 36.81 -3.11 30.26
CA ASP A 86 37.36 -4.37 30.75
C ASP A 86 37.75 -5.35 29.63
N GLU A 87 37.70 -4.94 28.36
CA GLU A 87 38.01 -5.80 27.20
C GLU A 87 39.43 -5.54 26.65
N VAL A 88 40.07 -6.58 26.11
CA VAL A 88 41.43 -6.50 25.54
C VAL A 88 41.42 -6.94 24.08
N ILE A 89 41.86 -6.05 23.16
CA ILE A 89 42.00 -6.39 21.74
C ILE A 89 43.34 -7.10 21.51
N PHE A 90 43.29 -8.28 20.90
CA PHE A 90 44.46 -8.95 20.34
C PHE A 90 44.54 -8.63 18.83
N ILE A 91 45.45 -7.72 18.46
CA ILE A 91 45.76 -7.46 17.05
C ILE A 91 46.96 -8.33 16.69
N ASP A 92 46.71 -9.41 15.94
CA ASP A 92 47.80 -10.16 15.31
C ASP A 92 48.35 -9.35 14.13
N MET A 93 49.39 -8.56 14.41
CA MET A 93 50.21 -7.96 13.37
C MET A 93 51.10 -9.06 12.81
N GLY A 94 50.52 -9.88 11.95
CA GLY A 94 51.23 -10.92 11.21
C GLY A 94 52.51 -10.34 10.64
N LYS A 95 53.64 -10.86 11.12
CA LYS A 95 54.96 -10.49 10.62
C LYS A 95 55.01 -10.78 9.12
N GLY A 96 54.81 -9.73 8.31
CA GLY A 96 55.39 -9.67 6.97
C GLY A 96 56.89 -9.84 7.13
N GLY A 97 57.37 -11.06 6.90
CA GLY A 97 58.75 -11.42 7.19
C GLY A 97 59.05 -12.88 6.93
N LYS A 98 58.72 -13.38 5.74
CA LYS A 98 59.66 -14.00 4.78
C LYS A 98 58.94 -14.30 3.47
#